data_AF-A0A355WIC5-F1
#
_entry.id   AF-A0A355WIC5-F1
#
_cell.length_a   1.000
_cell.length_b   1.000
_cell.length_c   1.000
_cell.angle_alpha   90.00
_cell.angle_beta   90.00
_cell.angle_gamma   90.00
#
_symmetry.space_group_name_H-M   'P 1'
#
loop_
_entity.id
_entity.type
_entity.pdbx_description
1 polymer ?
#
loop_
_entity_poly.entity_id
_entity_poly.type
_entity_poly.pdbx_seq_one_letter_code
_entity_poly.pdbx_strand_id
1 'polypeptide(L)'
;MSDKSFLNWPFFEPRHRELSAMLEAWCAANLPVDHTDIDTACKSLVAALGRAGILVHSGADAGETLDVRALCLIRETLARHDGLADFSFAMQGLGMGAVSLFGSAEQRDWLKKTRAGKALSAFALTEPASG
;
A
#
# COMPACT_ATOMS: atom_id res chain seq x y z
N MET A 1 -2.32 -2.15 -23.36
CA MET A 1 -2.92 -2.76 -22.15
C MET A 1 -1.87 -3.68 -21.57
N SER A 2 -1.59 -3.60 -20.26
CA SER A 2 -0.63 -4.49 -19.61
C SER A 2 -1.06 -5.95 -19.76
N ASP A 3 -0.11 -6.87 -19.87
CA ASP A 3 -0.41 -8.30 -19.84
C ASP A 3 -1.03 -8.67 -18.49
N LYS A 4 -2.19 -9.31 -18.52
CA LYS A 4 -2.93 -9.79 -17.34
C LYS A 4 -3.03 -11.30 -17.28
N SER A 5 -2.41 -12.02 -18.23
CA SER A 5 -2.46 -13.48 -18.33
C SER A 5 -1.91 -14.15 -17.06
N PHE A 6 -0.94 -13.52 -16.39
CA PHE A 6 -0.35 -13.99 -15.15
C PHE A 6 -1.35 -14.11 -13.99
N LEU A 7 -2.45 -13.33 -13.99
CA LEU A 7 -3.51 -13.45 -12.99
C LEU A 7 -4.25 -14.79 -13.06
N ASN A 8 -4.09 -15.56 -14.14
CA ASN A 8 -4.64 -16.90 -14.30
C ASN A 8 -3.69 -18.01 -13.84
N TRP A 9 -2.46 -17.68 -13.43
CA TRP A 9 -1.53 -18.65 -12.85
C TRP A 9 -2.09 -19.24 -11.54
N PRO A 10 -1.69 -20.46 -11.16
CA PRO A 10 -2.22 -21.14 -9.97
C PRO A 10 -1.86 -20.46 -8.64
N PHE A 11 -1.04 -19.39 -8.68
CA PHE A 11 -0.68 -18.60 -7.51
C PHE A 11 -1.78 -17.59 -7.11
N PHE A 12 -2.68 -17.21 -8.02
CA PHE A 12 -3.67 -16.15 -7.78
C PHE A 12 -5.12 -16.68 -7.66
N GLU A 13 -5.69 -16.48 -6.48
CA GLU A 13 -7.11 -16.69 -6.16
C GLU A 13 -8.04 -15.62 -6.79
N PRO A 14 -9.37 -15.85 -6.88
CA PRO A 14 -10.34 -14.89 -7.41
C PRO A 14 -10.26 -13.49 -6.79
N ARG A 15 -10.10 -13.40 -5.47
CA ARG A 15 -9.94 -12.12 -4.75
C ARG A 15 -8.76 -11.27 -5.23
N HIS A 16 -7.70 -11.89 -5.76
CA HIS A 16 -6.58 -11.16 -6.35
C HIS A 16 -6.93 -10.55 -7.72
N ARG A 17 -7.77 -11.22 -8.50
CA ARG A 17 -8.27 -10.71 -9.79
C ARG A 17 -9.23 -9.55 -9.57
N GLU A 18 -10.10 -9.68 -8.57
CA GLU A 18 -10.99 -8.60 -8.14
C GLU A 18 -10.20 -7.38 -7.66
N LEU A 19 -9.19 -7.60 -6.80
CA LEU A 19 -8.28 -6.55 -6.35
C LEU A 19 -7.58 -5.87 -7.53
N SER A 20 -7.01 -6.64 -8.47
CA SER A 20 -6.36 -6.08 -9.66
C SER A 20 -7.32 -5.24 -10.51
N ALA A 21 -8.55 -5.70 -10.73
CA ALA A 21 -9.55 -4.95 -11.49
C ALA A 21 -9.96 -3.65 -10.78
N MET A 22 -10.17 -3.70 -9.46
CA MET A 22 -10.48 -2.53 -8.64
C MET A 22 -9.34 -1.51 -8.67
N LEU A 23 -8.08 -1.95 -8.52
CA LEU A 23 -6.91 -1.07 -8.56
C LEU A 23 -6.77 -0.37 -9.91
N GLU A 24 -6.93 -1.10 -11.02
CA GLU A 24 -6.82 -0.50 -12.36
C GLU A 24 -7.90 0.58 -12.57
N ALA A 25 -9.13 0.32 -12.14
CA ALA A 25 -10.21 1.31 -12.21
C ALA A 25 -9.92 2.53 -11.33
N TRP A 26 -9.41 2.31 -10.12
CA TRP A 26 -9.07 3.40 -9.20
C TRP A 26 -7.92 4.25 -9.74
N CYS A 27 -6.83 3.63 -10.21
CA CYS A 27 -5.68 4.32 -10.78
C CYS A 27 -6.08 5.15 -11.99
N ALA A 28 -6.85 4.58 -12.94
CA ALA A 28 -7.31 5.30 -14.13
C ALA A 28 -8.15 6.55 -13.81
N ALA A 29 -8.83 6.57 -12.67
CA ALA A 29 -9.67 7.69 -12.24
C ALA A 29 -8.94 8.73 -11.38
N ASN A 30 -7.83 8.36 -10.72
CA ASN A 30 -7.20 9.20 -9.68
C ASN A 30 -5.73 9.54 -9.94
N LEU A 31 -5.07 8.87 -10.88
CA LEU A 31 -3.64 9.02 -11.16
C LEU A 31 -3.39 9.41 -12.64
N PRO A 32 -2.26 10.06 -12.95
CA PRO A 32 -1.21 10.53 -12.02
C PRO A 32 -1.66 11.77 -11.23
N VAL A 33 -0.96 12.07 -10.14
CA VAL A 33 -1.14 13.33 -9.40
C VAL A 33 -0.08 14.36 -9.82
N ASP A 34 -0.22 15.61 -9.37
CA ASP A 34 0.84 16.62 -9.53
C ASP A 34 2.04 16.30 -8.62
N HIS A 35 3.25 16.43 -9.16
CA HIS A 35 4.52 16.12 -8.51
C HIS A 35 5.32 17.39 -8.13
N THR A 36 4.76 18.59 -8.29
CA THR A 36 5.44 19.85 -7.93
C THR A 36 5.66 20.01 -6.42
N ASP A 37 4.67 19.62 -5.60
CA ASP A 37 4.75 19.57 -4.13
C ASP A 37 4.50 18.13 -3.66
N ILE A 38 5.59 17.36 -3.56
CA ILE A 38 5.54 15.94 -3.21
C ILE A 38 5.06 15.69 -1.77
N ASP A 39 5.23 16.64 -0.85
CA ASP A 39 4.79 16.49 0.54
C ASP A 39 3.26 16.54 0.61
N THR A 40 2.67 17.54 -0.05
CA THR A 40 1.22 17.67 -0.15
C THR A 40 0.61 16.52 -0.97
N ALA A 41 1.28 16.12 -2.06
CA ALA A 41 0.85 14.99 -2.88
C ALA A 41 0.84 13.67 -2.08
N CYS A 42 1.92 13.35 -1.35
CA CYS A 42 2.00 12.13 -0.52
C CYS A 42 0.89 12.08 0.55
N LYS A 43 0.66 13.19 1.27
CA LYS A 43 -0.42 13.29 2.26
C LYS A 43 -1.79 13.02 1.63
N SER A 44 -2.02 13.61 0.46
CA SER A 44 -3.28 13.46 -0.28
C SER A 44 -3.47 12.04 -0.81
N LEU A 45 -2.40 11.44 -1.35
CA LEU A 45 -2.37 10.06 -1.83
C LEU A 45 -2.65 9.06 -0.71
N VAL A 46 -1.99 9.16 0.44
CA VAL A 46 -2.25 8.26 1.58
C VAL A 46 -3.70 8.38 2.05
N ALA A 47 -4.24 9.61 2.14
CA ALA A 47 -5.63 9.80 2.50
C ALA A 47 -6.60 9.20 1.46
N ALA A 48 -6.30 9.33 0.16
CA ALA A 48 -7.13 8.80 -0.91
C ALA A 48 -7.08 7.27 -0.98
N LEU A 49 -5.89 6.66 -0.87
CA LEU A 49 -5.69 5.21 -0.82
C LEU A 49 -6.37 4.60 0.42
N GLY A 50 -6.32 5.30 1.56
CA GLY A 50 -7.03 4.90 2.78
C GLY A 50 -8.56 4.92 2.62
N ARG A 51 -9.11 5.99 2.03
CA ARG A 51 -10.56 6.09 1.72
C ARG A 51 -11.01 5.01 0.73
N ALA A 52 -10.15 4.62 -0.20
CA ALA A 52 -10.42 3.55 -1.16
C ALA A 52 -10.28 2.14 -0.56
N GLY A 53 -9.85 2.02 0.70
CA GLY A 53 -9.60 0.72 1.34
C GLY A 53 -8.34 0.00 0.86
N ILE A 54 -7.53 0.61 -0.01
CA ILE A 54 -6.32 -0.01 -0.56
C ILE A 54 -5.27 -0.20 0.54
N LEU A 55 -5.12 0.79 1.44
CA LEU A 55 -4.15 0.72 2.55
C LEU A 55 -4.47 -0.39 3.58
N VAL A 56 -5.66 -1.00 3.55
CA VAL A 56 -5.97 -2.17 4.38
C VAL A 56 -4.97 -3.30 4.11
N HIS A 57 -4.46 -3.42 2.88
CA HIS A 57 -3.50 -4.45 2.50
C HIS A 57 -2.05 -4.15 2.91
N SER A 58 -1.72 -2.94 3.39
CA SER A 58 -0.34 -2.58 3.71
C SER A 58 0.17 -3.22 5.01
N GLY A 59 -0.71 -3.83 5.82
CA GLY A 59 -0.36 -4.44 7.11
C GLY A 59 -1.36 -5.52 7.50
N ALA A 60 -1.08 -6.22 8.60
CA ALA A 60 -1.93 -7.29 9.15
C ALA A 60 -2.21 -7.07 10.64
N ASP A 61 -3.49 -6.99 11.02
CA ASP A 61 -3.90 -6.91 12.41
C ASP A 61 -3.87 -8.28 13.11
N ALA A 62 -4.23 -8.33 14.39
CA ALA A 62 -4.21 -9.57 15.17
C ALA A 62 -5.11 -10.64 14.54
N GLY A 63 -4.53 -11.80 14.23
CA GLY A 63 -5.22 -12.91 13.56
C GLY A 63 -5.29 -12.78 12.03
N GLU A 64 -4.81 -11.68 11.45
CA GLU A 64 -4.64 -11.53 10.00
C GLU A 64 -3.26 -12.01 9.56
N THR A 65 -3.14 -12.39 8.29
CA THR A 65 -1.85 -12.70 7.66
C THR A 65 -1.61 -11.73 6.52
N LEU A 66 -0.36 -11.26 6.38
CA LEU A 66 0.03 -10.45 5.24
C LEU A 66 -0.12 -11.25 3.94
N ASP A 67 -0.96 -10.75 3.04
CA ASP A 67 -1.04 -11.30 1.70
C ASP A 67 -0.01 -10.66 0.79
N VAL A 68 1.15 -11.31 0.68
CA VAL A 68 2.25 -10.84 -0.15
C VAL A 68 1.89 -10.76 -1.64
N ARG A 69 0.92 -11.56 -2.13
CA ARG A 69 0.48 -11.50 -3.52
C ARG A 69 -0.37 -10.26 -3.78
N ALA A 70 -1.26 -9.92 -2.84
CA ALA A 70 -2.01 -8.67 -2.88
C ALA A 70 -1.07 -7.46 -2.82
N LEU A 71 -0.06 -7.48 -1.93
CA LEU A 71 0.96 -6.42 -1.86
C LEU A 71 1.68 -6.23 -3.20
N CYS A 72 2.14 -7.32 -3.82
CA CYS A 72 2.80 -7.25 -5.14
C CYS A 72 1.89 -6.65 -6.22
N LEU A 73 0.63 -7.09 -6.29
CA LEU A 73 -0.34 -6.57 -7.27
C LEU A 73 -0.61 -5.08 -7.10
N ILE A 74 -0.75 -4.62 -5.85
CA ILE A 74 -0.98 -3.20 -5.53
C ILE A 74 0.22 -2.38 -5.97
N ARG A 75 1.42 -2.76 -5.55
CA ARG A 75 2.65 -2.02 -5.87
C ARG A 75 2.94 -1.98 -7.37
N GLU A 76 2.81 -3.12 -8.05
CA GLU A 76 2.99 -3.20 -9.50
C GLU A 76 1.99 -2.29 -10.23
N THR A 77 0.73 -2.31 -9.81
CA THR A 77 -0.33 -1.51 -10.45
C THR A 77 -0.13 -0.02 -10.18
N LEU A 78 0.11 0.38 -8.95
CA LEU A 78 0.35 1.79 -8.61
C LEU A 78 1.59 2.33 -9.34
N ALA A 79 2.72 1.61 -9.30
CA ALA A 79 3.97 2.07 -9.89
C ALA A 79 3.88 2.27 -11.42
N ARG A 80 3.03 1.50 -12.09
CA ARG A 80 2.79 1.65 -13.53
C ARG A 80 2.07 2.94 -13.89
N HIS A 81 1.24 3.46 -12.98
CA HIS A 81 0.44 4.67 -13.17
C HIS A 81 1.11 5.91 -12.57
N ASP A 82 1.66 5.79 -11.35
CA ASP A 82 2.35 6.88 -10.64
C ASP A 82 3.30 6.30 -9.56
N GLY A 83 4.60 6.58 -9.71
CA GLY A 83 5.61 6.13 -8.75
C GLY A 83 5.45 6.72 -7.34
N LEU A 84 4.91 7.93 -7.21
CA LEU A 84 4.65 8.57 -5.92
C LEU A 84 3.46 7.91 -5.21
N ALA A 85 2.49 7.38 -5.96
CA ALA A 85 1.40 6.58 -5.41
C ALA A 85 1.89 5.23 -4.88
N ASP A 86 2.79 4.53 -5.61
CA ASP A 86 3.45 3.32 -5.08
C ASP A 86 4.26 3.62 -3.83
N PHE A 87 5.08 4.68 -3.86
CA PHE A 87 5.84 5.12 -2.68
C PHE A 87 4.94 5.34 -1.47
N SER A 88 3.84 6.09 -1.66
CA SER A 88 2.87 6.40 -0.61
C SER A 88 2.23 5.15 -0.01
N PHE A 89 1.92 4.13 -0.83
CA PHE A 89 1.43 2.84 -0.34
C PHE A 89 2.52 2.04 0.38
N ALA A 90 3.68 1.90 -0.25
CA ALA A 90 4.77 1.04 0.22
C ALA A 90 5.29 1.49 1.59
N MET A 91 5.41 2.80 1.82
CA MET A 91 5.89 3.35 3.10
C MET A 91 4.94 3.06 4.27
N GLN A 92 3.63 2.93 4.01
CA GLN A 92 2.66 2.53 5.04
C GLN A 92 2.90 1.10 5.50
N GLY A 93 3.26 0.21 4.58
CA GLY A 93 3.59 -1.17 4.90
C GLY A 93 4.96 -1.35 5.52
N LEU A 94 5.99 -0.69 5.00
CA LEU A 94 7.33 -0.74 5.56
C LEU A 94 7.37 -0.19 6.99
N GLY A 95 6.77 0.98 7.23
CA GLY A 95 6.78 1.62 8.54
C GLY A 95 5.97 0.87 9.61
N MET A 96 4.97 0.07 9.22
CA MET A 96 4.12 -0.69 10.15
C MET A 96 4.29 -2.21 10.06
N GLY A 97 5.29 -2.69 9.32
CA GLY A 97 5.57 -4.12 9.18
C GLY A 97 5.92 -4.78 10.52
N ALA A 98 6.80 -4.14 11.30
CA ALA A 98 7.18 -4.62 12.63
C ALA A 98 5.97 -4.69 13.59
N VAL A 99 5.05 -3.73 13.53
CA VAL A 99 3.83 -3.72 14.33
C VAL A 99 2.85 -4.81 13.88
N SER A 100 2.75 -5.08 12.58
CA SER A 100 1.93 -6.18 12.07
C SER A 100 2.40 -7.53 12.61
N LEU A 101 3.72 -7.75 12.65
CA LEU A 101 4.34 -9.01 13.08
C LEU A 101 4.42 -9.16 14.61
N PHE A 102 4.75 -8.09 15.32
CA PHE A 102 5.18 -8.16 16.72
C PHE A 102 4.48 -7.15 17.65
N GLY A 103 3.56 -6.34 17.11
CA GLY A 103 2.96 -5.23 17.85
C GLY A 103 2.01 -5.66 18.96
N SER A 104 2.04 -4.92 20.07
CA SER A 104 1.02 -4.99 21.13
C SER A 104 -0.34 -4.49 20.64
N ALA A 105 -1.38 -4.69 21.44
CA ALA A 105 -2.71 -4.14 21.15
C ALA A 105 -2.68 -2.61 21.00
N GLU A 106 -1.97 -1.88 21.88
CA GLU A 106 -1.89 -0.42 21.78
C GLU A 106 -1.11 0.04 20.54
N GLN A 107 -0.04 -0.68 20.16
CA GLN A 107 0.72 -0.37 18.95
C GLN A 107 -0.12 -0.61 17.68
N ARG A 108 -0.98 -1.63 17.69
CA ARG A 108 -1.89 -1.95 16.58
C ARG A 108 -2.97 -0.88 16.36
N ASP A 109 -3.27 -0.02 17.34
CA ASP A 109 -4.15 1.13 17.10
C ASP A 109 -3.51 2.16 16.14
N TRP A 110 -2.18 2.26 16.10
CA TRP A 110 -1.50 3.03 15.07
C TRP A 110 -1.59 2.38 13.69
N LEU A 111 -1.51 1.04 13.62
CA LEU A 111 -1.69 0.29 12.38
C LEU A 111 -3.09 0.55 11.78
N LYS A 112 -4.13 0.60 12.62
CA LYS A 112 -5.49 0.94 12.15
C LYS A 112 -5.55 2.35 11.56
N LYS A 113 -4.86 3.33 12.14
CA LYS A 113 -4.80 4.71 11.62
C LYS A 113 -4.06 4.79 10.29
N THR A 114 -2.95 4.08 10.13
CA THR A 114 -2.19 4.07 8.87
C THR A 114 -2.96 3.37 7.75
N ARG A 115 -3.62 2.24 8.04
CA ARG A 115 -4.50 1.51 7.10
C ARG A 115 -5.75 2.30 6.71
N ALA A 116 -6.19 3.25 7.54
CA ALA A 116 -7.27 4.18 7.22
C ALA A 116 -6.83 5.46 6.49
N GLY A 117 -5.53 5.63 6.22
CA GLY A 117 -4.98 6.86 5.62
C GLY A 117 -5.04 8.09 6.55
N LYS A 118 -5.12 7.87 7.87
CA LYS A 118 -5.21 8.92 8.90
C LYS A 118 -3.88 9.21 9.61
N ALA A 119 -2.87 8.40 9.34
CA ALA A 119 -1.51 8.58 9.85
C ALA A 119 -0.52 8.14 8.77
N LEU A 120 0.62 8.82 8.71
CA LEU A 120 1.77 8.41 7.90
C LEU A 120 2.72 7.59 8.77
N SER A 121 3.30 6.53 8.22
CA SER A 121 4.40 5.82 8.86
C SER A 121 5.72 6.08 8.15
N ALA A 122 6.82 5.84 8.87
CA ALA A 122 8.17 5.90 8.37
C ALA A 122 8.98 4.74 8.97
N PHE A 123 10.12 4.43 8.36
CA PHE A 123 11.03 3.41 8.85
C PHE A 123 12.43 4.00 8.96
N ALA A 124 12.85 4.30 10.19
CA ALA A 124 14.13 4.91 10.49
C ALA A 124 15.14 3.81 10.89
N LEU A 125 15.86 3.30 9.89
CA LEU A 125 16.94 2.33 10.07
C LEU A 125 18.30 2.89 9.66
N THR A 126 18.36 3.52 8.49
CA THR A 126 19.59 4.07 7.92
C THR A 126 20.16 5.21 8.77
N GLU A 127 21.46 5.18 8.98
CA GLU A 127 22.25 6.22 9.64
C GLU A 127 23.33 6.74 8.67
N PRO A 128 23.94 7.93 8.89
CA PRO A 128 24.91 8.51 7.95
C PRO A 128 26.09 7.59 7.56
N ALA A 129 26.44 6.62 8.40
CA ALA A 129 27.53 5.67 8.19
C ALA A 129 27.05 4.21 7.99
N SER A 130 25.74 3.96 7.85
CA SER A 130 25.19 2.59 7.79
C SER A 130 23.92 2.54 6.93
N GLY A 131 24.00 1.81 5.81
CA GLY A 131 22.94 1.65 4.80
C GLY A 131 22.04 0.45 5.03
#